data_AF-M6VX01-F1
#
_entry.id   AF-M6VX01-F1
#
_cell.length_a   1.000
_cell.length_b   1.000
_cell.length_c   1.000
_cell.angle_alpha   90.00
_cell.angle_beta   90.00
_cell.angle_gamma   90.00
#
_symmetry.space_group_name_H-M   'P 1'
#
loop_
_entity.id
_entity.type
_entity.pdbx_description
1 polymer ?
#
loop_
_entity_poly.entity_id
_entity_poly.type
_entity_poly.pdbx_seq_one_letter_code
_entity_poly.pdbx_strand_id
1 'polypeptide(L)'
;MISNLSLIIDIFGLCILILVCILSDTPSQILLSSPKKETSGIRSKSVDFIRGLAITGIVFIHVNSYYQYFGPGENASLLTLALSNLFRFGVPAFVLSSGIFLKFTNWTDYWKPKIFSLLIPYLGVSFLAACIKLQSLPSITEYLNGILFGSWCAPYYFVPLLVTLYLMFPFLKRILLKSDSKKVTLIFFSRLLS
;
A
#
# COMPACT_ATOMS: atom_id res chain seq x y z
N MET A 1 5.83 4.89 -35.63
CA MET A 1 7.17 5.27 -35.18
C MET A 1 7.02 6.06 -33.87
N ILE A 2 6.87 5.38 -32.72
CA ILE A 2 6.99 5.82 -31.29
C ILE A 2 6.90 4.51 -30.46
N SER A 3 7.77 3.51 -30.71
CA SER A 3 7.79 2.28 -29.88
C SER A 3 8.71 2.40 -28.67
N ASN A 4 9.64 3.36 -28.70
CA ASN A 4 10.73 3.46 -27.72
C ASN A 4 10.50 4.57 -26.68
N LEU A 5 9.48 5.42 -26.85
CA LEU A 5 9.24 6.54 -25.95
C LEU A 5 8.80 6.06 -24.55
N SER A 6 7.86 5.11 -24.49
CA SER A 6 7.43 4.50 -23.21
C SER A 6 8.61 3.82 -22.51
N LEU A 7 9.43 3.08 -23.25
CA LEU A 7 10.61 2.41 -22.72
C LEU A 7 11.67 3.41 -22.21
N ILE A 8 11.89 4.52 -22.90
CA ILE A 8 12.81 5.59 -22.47
C ILE A 8 12.32 6.26 -21.19
N ILE A 9 11.02 6.57 -21.09
CA ILE A 9 10.40 7.15 -19.89
C ILE A 9 10.51 6.18 -18.72
N ASP A 10 10.25 4.89 -18.95
CA ASP A 10 10.35 3.84 -17.94
C ASP A 10 11.79 3.69 -17.41
N ILE A 11 12.79 3.68 -18.31
CA ILE A 11 14.22 3.63 -17.93
C ILE A 11 14.61 4.88 -17.16
N PHE A 12 14.16 6.05 -17.59
CA PHE A 12 14.46 7.32 -16.93
C PHE A 12 13.90 7.36 -15.50
N GLY A 13 12.64 6.94 -15.31
CA GLY A 13 12.02 6.82 -13.99
C GLY A 13 12.74 5.82 -13.09
N LEU A 14 13.18 4.68 -13.64
CA LEU A 14 13.97 3.68 -12.91
C LEU A 14 15.34 4.23 -12.51
N CYS A 15 16.02 4.95 -13.41
CA CYS A 15 17.30 5.60 -13.13
C CYS A 15 17.18 6.62 -11.99
N ILE A 16 16.11 7.42 -11.96
CA ILE A 16 15.84 8.34 -10.84
C ILE A 16 15.62 7.56 -9.54
N LEU A 17 14.81 6.49 -9.57
CA LEU A 17 14.53 5.68 -8.38
C LEU A 17 15.80 5.01 -7.84
N ILE A 18 16.61 4.43 -8.72
CA ILE A 18 17.92 3.82 -8.40
C ILE A 18 18.88 4.88 -7.87
N LEU A 19 18.94 6.07 -8.49
CA LEU A 19 19.77 7.18 -8.03
C LEU A 19 19.36 7.62 -6.63
N VAL A 20 18.06 7.75 -6.35
CA VAL A 20 17.54 8.08 -5.00
C VAL A 20 17.87 6.99 -3.99
N CYS A 21 17.78 5.71 -4.39
CA CYS A 21 18.12 4.59 -3.53
C CYS A 21 19.63 4.48 -3.26
N ILE A 22 20.49 4.82 -4.23
CA ILE A 22 21.96 4.78 -4.10
C ILE A 22 22.48 6.02 -3.35
N LEU A 23 21.95 7.22 -3.64
CA LEU A 23 22.33 8.46 -2.96
C LEU A 23 21.83 8.52 -1.52
N SER A 24 20.84 7.70 -1.16
CA SER A 24 20.42 7.58 0.23
C SER A 24 21.33 6.58 0.94
N ASP A 25 22.00 7.02 1.99
CA ASP A 25 22.79 6.13 2.87
C ASP A 25 21.91 5.16 3.69
N THR A 26 20.61 5.40 3.74
CA THR A 26 19.70 4.68 4.66
C THR A 26 19.28 3.29 4.13
N PRO A 27 18.86 3.13 2.85
CA PRO A 27 18.56 1.83 2.25
C PRO A 27 19.75 0.87 2.27
N SER A 28 20.94 1.35 1.90
CA SER A 28 22.16 0.53 1.82
C SER A 28 22.54 -0.01 3.20
N GLN A 29 22.49 0.84 4.23
CA GLN A 29 22.71 0.43 5.61
C GLN A 29 21.66 -0.58 6.08
N ILE A 30 20.38 -0.41 5.75
CA ILE A 30 19.32 -1.34 6.17
C ILE A 30 19.42 -2.70 5.43
N LEU A 31 19.80 -2.71 4.15
CA LEU A 31 19.97 -3.93 3.36
C LEU A 31 21.22 -4.72 3.75
N LEU A 32 22.30 -4.04 4.13
CA LEU A 32 23.60 -4.66 4.42
C LEU A 32 23.84 -4.90 5.91
N SER A 33 23.13 -4.20 6.81
CA SER A 33 23.24 -4.44 8.25
C SER A 33 22.32 -5.59 8.70
N SER A 34 22.84 -6.47 9.55
CA SER A 34 21.99 -7.41 10.27
C SER A 34 21.05 -6.64 11.21
N PRO A 35 19.75 -6.97 11.26
CA PRO A 35 18.82 -6.29 12.15
C PRO A 35 19.30 -6.46 13.59
N LYS A 36 19.67 -5.37 14.26
CA LYS A 36 19.88 -5.38 15.71
C LYS A 36 18.56 -5.81 16.35
N LYS A 37 18.63 -6.72 17.31
CA LYS A 37 17.46 -7.16 18.09
C LYS A 37 16.89 -5.94 18.82
N GLU A 38 15.90 -5.29 18.22
CA GLU A 38 15.23 -4.14 18.82
C GLU A 38 14.44 -4.61 20.05
N THR A 39 14.58 -3.86 21.15
CA THR A 39 13.79 -4.05 22.35
C THR A 39 12.33 -3.73 22.03
N SER A 40 11.43 -4.65 22.36
CA SER A 40 10.01 -4.58 22.01
C SER A 40 9.38 -3.27 22.49
N GLY A 41 9.05 -2.37 21.55
CA GLY A 41 8.31 -1.13 21.85
C GLY A 41 8.77 0.12 21.11
N ILE A 42 9.99 0.12 20.56
CA ILE A 42 10.53 1.24 19.78
C ILE A 42 10.15 1.04 18.29
N ARG A 43 9.84 2.14 17.60
CA ARG A 43 9.52 2.16 16.16
C ARG A 43 10.76 1.70 15.37
N SER A 44 10.63 0.61 14.63
CA SER A 44 11.74 0.05 13.86
C SER A 44 11.92 0.75 12.51
N LYS A 45 13.13 1.25 12.26
CA LYS A 45 13.52 1.83 10.96
C LYS A 45 13.41 0.82 9.83
N SER A 46 13.70 -0.45 10.10
CA SER A 46 13.60 -1.52 9.09
C SER A 46 12.15 -1.75 8.65
N VAL A 47 11.20 -1.69 9.58
CA VAL A 47 9.77 -1.82 9.25
C VAL A 47 9.27 -0.60 8.48
N ASP A 48 9.69 0.61 8.85
CA ASP A 48 9.38 1.82 8.09
C ASP A 48 9.94 1.76 6.67
N PHE A 49 11.16 1.23 6.51
CA PHE A 49 11.77 1.03 5.20
C PHE A 49 10.98 0.02 4.35
N ILE A 50 10.63 -1.14 4.92
CA ILE A 50 9.78 -2.13 4.24
C ILE A 50 8.44 -1.51 3.85
N ARG A 51 7.83 -0.70 4.73
CA ARG A 51 6.58 0.00 4.44
C ARG A 51 6.75 0.99 3.29
N GLY A 52 7.83 1.75 3.27
CA GLY A 52 8.16 2.66 2.16
C GLY A 52 8.32 1.92 0.83
N LEU A 53 9.12 0.85 0.82
CA LEU A 53 9.31 -0.02 -0.35
C LEU A 53 7.98 -0.61 -0.83
N ALA A 54 7.11 -1.00 0.11
CA ALA A 54 5.82 -1.55 -0.17
C ALA A 54 4.87 -0.52 -0.82
N ILE A 55 4.84 0.73 -0.34
CA ILE A 55 4.08 1.83 -0.97
C ILE A 55 4.59 2.08 -2.38
N THR A 56 5.92 2.12 -2.58
CA THR A 56 6.52 2.26 -3.91
C THR A 56 6.08 1.12 -4.84
N GLY A 57 6.09 -0.12 -4.34
CA GLY A 57 5.59 -1.26 -5.09
C GLY A 57 4.11 -1.14 -5.46
N ILE A 58 3.26 -0.64 -4.55
CA ILE A 58 1.85 -0.37 -4.84
C ILE A 58 1.69 0.66 -5.96
N VAL A 59 2.53 1.69 -6.02
CA VAL A 59 2.50 2.63 -7.15
C VAL A 59 2.88 1.91 -8.45
N PHE A 60 3.93 1.09 -8.44
CA PHE A 60 4.39 0.35 -9.62
C PHE A 60 3.35 -0.63 -10.19
N ILE A 61 2.59 -1.33 -9.34
CA ILE A 61 1.54 -2.23 -9.83
C ILE A 61 0.43 -1.49 -10.59
N HIS A 62 0.23 -0.20 -10.32
CA HIS A 62 -0.79 0.65 -10.96
C HIS A 62 -0.29 1.47 -12.15
N VAL A 63 1.01 1.43 -12.47
CA VAL A 63 1.57 2.16 -13.62
C VAL A 63 0.85 1.80 -14.92
N ASN A 64 0.54 0.51 -15.15
CA ASN A 64 -0.21 0.10 -16.33
C ASN A 64 -1.61 0.72 -16.41
N SER A 65 -2.31 0.82 -15.28
CA SER A 65 -3.62 1.50 -15.24
C SER A 65 -3.52 2.99 -15.52
N TYR A 66 -2.40 3.62 -15.17
CA TYR A 66 -2.15 5.02 -15.52
C TYR A 66 -1.89 5.24 -17.01
N TYR A 67 -1.10 4.36 -17.64
CA TYR A 67 -0.94 4.40 -19.10
C TYR A 67 -2.30 4.32 -19.81
N GLN A 68 -3.16 3.38 -19.41
CA GLN A 68 -4.51 3.25 -19.99
C GLN A 68 -5.40 4.46 -19.72
N TYR A 69 -5.25 5.11 -18.56
CA TYR A 69 -6.07 6.27 -18.19
C TYR A 69 -5.65 7.56 -18.90
N PHE A 70 -4.35 7.85 -18.96
CA PHE A 70 -3.83 9.10 -19.53
C PHE A 70 -3.45 9.00 -21.02
N GLY A 71 -3.17 7.80 -21.52
CA GLY A 71 -2.78 7.53 -22.90
C GLY A 71 -3.45 6.26 -23.41
N PRO A 72 -4.78 6.23 -23.65
CA PRO A 72 -5.52 5.01 -23.99
C PRO A 72 -5.07 4.33 -25.30
N GLY A 73 -4.28 5.00 -26.14
CA GLY A 73 -3.64 4.42 -27.33
C GLY A 73 -2.22 3.90 -27.09
N GLU A 74 -1.68 4.07 -25.88
CA GLU A 74 -0.33 3.67 -25.50
C GLU A 74 -0.37 2.43 -24.59
N ASN A 75 0.47 1.46 -24.90
CA ASN A 75 0.64 0.27 -24.08
C ASN A 75 1.88 0.42 -23.20
N ALA A 76 1.77 -0.06 -21.95
CA ALA A 76 2.92 -0.21 -21.08
C ALA A 76 3.96 -1.12 -21.74
N SER A 77 5.24 -0.80 -21.56
CA SER A 77 6.33 -1.64 -22.05
C SER A 77 6.37 -3.00 -21.33
N LEU A 78 7.03 -3.99 -21.94
CA LEU A 78 7.29 -5.29 -21.29
C LEU A 78 8.04 -5.12 -19.97
N LEU A 79 8.92 -4.12 -19.86
CA LEU A 79 9.65 -3.80 -18.63
C LEU A 79 8.70 -3.31 -17.53
N THR A 80 7.77 -2.41 -17.86
CA THR A 80 6.76 -1.94 -16.90
C THR A 80 5.86 -3.07 -16.41
N LEU A 81 5.48 -3.99 -17.30
CA LEU A 81 4.71 -5.18 -16.91
C LEU A 81 5.52 -6.12 -16.02
N ALA A 82 6.81 -6.33 -16.31
CA ALA A 82 7.71 -7.13 -15.48
C ALA A 82 7.89 -6.51 -14.09
N LEU A 83 8.10 -5.20 -14.00
CA LEU A 83 8.20 -4.47 -12.73
C LEU A 83 6.89 -4.53 -11.95
N SER A 84 5.75 -4.32 -12.61
CA SER A 84 4.43 -4.49 -12.00
C SER A 84 4.28 -5.88 -11.37
N ASN A 85 4.64 -6.95 -12.10
CA ASN A 85 4.61 -8.31 -11.57
C ASN A 85 5.55 -8.50 -10.38
N LEU A 86 6.77 -7.97 -10.45
CA LEU A 86 7.75 -8.04 -9.37
C LEU A 86 7.22 -7.36 -8.10
N PHE A 87 6.58 -6.19 -8.23
CA PHE A 87 6.10 -5.40 -7.09
C PHE A 87 4.75 -5.83 -6.51
N ARG A 88 4.15 -6.93 -6.99
CA ARG A 88 2.88 -7.47 -6.42
C ARG A 88 2.98 -7.84 -4.94
N PHE A 89 4.18 -8.07 -4.40
CA PHE A 89 4.38 -8.25 -2.96
C PHE A 89 4.14 -6.97 -2.14
N GLY A 90 4.10 -5.79 -2.78
CA GLY A 90 3.98 -4.50 -2.10
C GLY A 90 2.72 -4.43 -1.23
N VAL A 91 1.60 -4.96 -1.71
CA VAL A 91 0.32 -4.94 -0.97
C VAL A 91 0.39 -5.79 0.32
N PRO A 92 0.74 -7.08 0.28
CA PRO A 92 0.87 -7.87 1.50
C PRO A 92 1.98 -7.34 2.43
N ALA A 93 3.11 -6.87 1.90
CA ALA A 93 4.18 -6.27 2.71
C ALA A 93 3.71 -4.98 3.41
N PHE A 94 2.91 -4.16 2.73
CA PHE A 94 2.34 -2.94 3.29
C PHE A 94 1.33 -3.25 4.41
N VAL A 95 0.48 -4.26 4.21
CA VAL A 95 -0.47 -4.74 5.23
C VAL A 95 0.27 -5.23 6.48
N LEU A 96 1.27 -6.11 6.31
CA LEU A 96 2.03 -6.68 7.43
C LEU A 96 2.80 -5.61 8.20
N SER A 97 3.53 -4.74 7.49
CA SER A 97 4.29 -3.65 8.11
C SER A 97 3.38 -2.63 8.79
N SER A 98 2.16 -2.40 8.30
CA SER A 98 1.16 -1.54 8.95
C SER A 98 0.51 -2.18 10.18
N GLY A 99 0.47 -3.51 10.24
CA GLY A 99 -0.11 -4.28 11.33
C GLY A 99 0.81 -4.51 12.53
N ILE A 100 2.11 -4.68 12.31
CA ILE A 100 3.07 -5.16 13.34
C ILE A 100 3.15 -4.28 14.60
N PHE A 101 2.90 -2.98 14.46
CA PHE A 101 2.92 -2.02 15.58
C PHE A 101 1.53 -1.60 16.05
N LEU A 102 0.46 -2.25 15.60
CA LEU A 102 -0.89 -1.94 16.06
C LEU A 102 -1.03 -2.29 17.54
N LYS A 103 -1.43 -1.30 18.33
CA LYS A 103 -1.80 -1.46 19.74
C LYS A 103 -3.21 -0.93 19.91
N PHE A 104 -4.12 -1.81 20.36
CA PHE A 104 -5.46 -1.41 20.73
C PHE A 104 -5.52 -1.20 22.25
N THR A 105 -5.76 0.04 22.66
CA THR A 105 -5.98 0.47 24.06
C THR A 105 -7.46 0.82 24.25
N ASN A 106 -7.94 1.89 23.63
CA ASN A 106 -9.32 2.31 23.56
C ASN A 106 -9.67 2.75 22.13
N TRP A 107 -10.97 2.90 21.82
CA TRP A 107 -11.43 3.22 20.47
C TRP A 107 -10.93 4.59 19.98
N THR A 108 -10.96 5.60 20.82
CA THR A 108 -10.59 6.98 20.46
C THR A 108 -9.12 7.08 20.09
N ASP A 109 -8.23 6.62 20.96
CA ASP A 109 -6.77 6.69 20.73
C ASP A 109 -6.32 5.79 19.58
N TYR A 110 -7.05 4.69 19.34
CA TYR A 110 -6.78 3.80 18.23
C TYR A 110 -7.13 4.43 16.87
N TRP A 111 -8.29 5.10 16.78
CA TRP A 111 -8.79 5.66 15.53
C TRP A 111 -8.34 7.08 15.25
N LYS A 112 -8.12 7.92 16.26
CA LYS A 112 -7.70 9.31 16.11
C LYS A 112 -6.52 9.47 15.13
N PRO A 113 -5.36 8.81 15.31
CA PRO A 113 -4.25 8.97 14.36
C PRO A 113 -4.61 8.49 12.96
N LYS A 114 -5.42 7.43 12.81
CA LYS A 114 -5.85 6.88 11.52
C LYS A 114 -6.80 7.81 10.78
N ILE A 115 -7.71 8.46 11.50
CA ILE A 115 -8.62 9.43 10.91
C ILE A 115 -7.83 10.61 10.34
N PHE A 116 -6.93 11.19 11.15
CA PHE A 116 -6.18 12.38 10.75
C PHE A 116 -5.09 12.12 9.72
N SER A 117 -4.39 10.99 9.79
CA SER A 117 -3.26 10.70 8.88
C SER A 117 -3.62 9.87 7.65
N LEU A 118 -4.74 9.16 7.66
CA LEU A 118 -5.15 8.25 6.57
C LEU A 118 -6.48 8.67 5.95
N LEU A 119 -7.55 8.74 6.75
CA LEU A 119 -8.90 8.94 6.21
C LEU A 119 -9.14 10.34 5.67
N ILE A 120 -8.77 11.39 6.42
CA ILE A 120 -8.98 12.78 5.97
C ILE A 120 -8.23 13.06 4.66
N PRO A 121 -6.92 12.75 4.53
CA PRO A 121 -6.21 12.90 3.26
C PRO A 121 -6.86 12.07 2.13
N TYR A 122 -7.25 10.84 2.42
CA TYR A 122 -7.88 9.96 1.44
C TYR A 122 -9.20 10.52 0.91
N LEU A 123 -10.07 11.02 1.78
CA LEU A 123 -11.33 11.65 1.39
C LEU A 123 -11.09 12.88 0.51
N GLY A 124 -10.17 13.75 0.93
CA GLY A 124 -9.81 14.95 0.16
C GLY A 124 -9.29 14.64 -1.24
N VAL A 125 -8.32 13.71 -1.34
CA VAL A 125 -7.76 13.34 -2.65
C VAL A 125 -8.77 12.57 -3.50
N SER A 126 -9.58 11.70 -2.91
CA SER A 126 -10.64 10.98 -3.64
C SER A 126 -11.71 11.93 -4.16
N PHE A 127 -12.05 12.98 -3.42
CA PHE A 127 -12.99 14.01 -3.88
C PHE A 127 -12.43 14.76 -5.08
N LEU A 128 -11.17 15.20 -5.01
CA LEU A 128 -10.51 15.86 -6.13
C LEU A 128 -10.44 14.95 -7.36
N ALA A 129 -10.07 13.69 -7.18
CA ALA A 129 -10.03 12.70 -8.26
C ALA A 129 -11.41 12.46 -8.87
N ALA A 130 -12.47 12.42 -8.06
CA ALA A 130 -13.84 12.28 -8.53
C ALA A 130 -14.27 13.47 -9.39
N CYS A 131 -14.01 14.70 -8.92
CA CYS A 131 -14.32 15.92 -9.67
C CYS A 131 -13.58 15.98 -11.02
N ILE A 132 -12.31 15.59 -11.05
CA ILE A 132 -11.51 15.54 -12.28
C ILE A 132 -12.05 14.45 -13.22
N LYS A 133 -12.36 13.26 -12.71
CA LYS A 133 -12.83 12.14 -13.52
C LYS A 133 -14.21 12.39 -14.13
N LEU A 134 -15.13 13.00 -13.38
CA LEU A 134 -16.49 13.29 -13.82
C LEU A 134 -16.64 14.65 -14.51
N GLN A 135 -15.61 15.51 -14.46
CA GLN A 135 -15.67 16.91 -14.93
C GLN A 135 -16.85 17.69 -14.31
N SER A 136 -17.33 17.24 -13.15
CA SER A 136 -18.51 17.73 -12.45
C SER A 136 -18.50 17.25 -10.99
N LEU A 137 -19.41 17.78 -10.16
CA LEU A 137 -19.53 17.33 -8.77
C LEU A 137 -20.15 15.92 -8.72
N PRO A 138 -19.50 14.94 -8.06
CA PRO A 138 -20.05 13.60 -7.92
C PRO A 138 -21.33 13.63 -7.07
N SER A 139 -22.29 12.78 -7.43
CA SER A 139 -23.41 12.50 -6.53
C SER A 139 -22.90 11.87 -5.24
N ILE A 140 -23.59 12.11 -4.11
CA ILE A 140 -23.18 11.60 -2.79
C ILE A 140 -23.06 10.08 -2.81
N THR A 141 -24.02 9.38 -3.43
CA THR A 141 -24.05 7.92 -3.52
C THR A 141 -22.88 7.37 -4.34
N GLU A 142 -22.58 7.98 -5.48
CA GLU A 142 -21.46 7.57 -6.32
C GLU A 142 -20.12 7.82 -5.63
N TYR A 143 -19.98 8.99 -4.98
CA TYR A 143 -18.79 9.34 -4.22
C TYR A 143 -18.52 8.34 -3.09
N LEU A 144 -19.54 8.05 -2.27
CA LEU A 144 -19.44 7.09 -1.16
C LEU A 144 -19.11 5.67 -1.65
N ASN A 145 -19.74 5.22 -2.74
CA ASN A 145 -19.40 3.93 -3.33
C ASN A 145 -17.94 3.90 -3.78
N GLY A 146 -17.46 4.93 -4.47
CA GLY A 146 -16.06 4.98 -4.90
C GLY A 146 -15.05 5.11 -3.76
N ILE A 147 -15.44 5.71 -2.62
CA ILE A 147 -14.66 5.67 -1.37
C ILE A 147 -14.60 4.24 -0.84
N LEU A 148 -15.75 3.57 -0.72
CA LEU A 148 -15.81 2.23 -0.13
C LEU A 148 -14.97 1.21 -0.92
N PHE A 149 -14.98 1.31 -2.24
CA PHE A 149 -14.24 0.41 -3.13
C PHE A 149 -12.86 0.93 -3.54
N GLY A 150 -12.48 2.15 -3.17
CA GLY A 150 -11.20 2.74 -3.56
C GLY A 150 -11.05 2.99 -5.06
N SER A 151 -12.15 3.23 -5.78
CA SER A 151 -12.18 3.28 -7.25
C SER A 151 -11.90 4.66 -7.85
N TRP A 152 -11.87 5.71 -7.04
CA TRP A 152 -11.62 7.08 -7.51
C TRP A 152 -10.18 7.31 -7.96
N CYS A 153 -9.23 6.66 -7.29
CA CYS A 153 -7.82 6.73 -7.62
C CYS A 153 -7.18 5.37 -7.34
N ALA A 154 -6.74 4.69 -8.40
CA ALA A 154 -6.40 3.28 -8.36
C ALA A 154 -5.37 2.91 -7.27
N PRO A 155 -4.27 3.67 -7.07
CA PRO A 155 -3.33 3.32 -6.00
C PRO A 155 -3.90 3.45 -4.59
N TYR A 156 -4.97 4.20 -4.35
CA TYR A 156 -5.52 4.37 -3.00
C TYR A 156 -6.51 3.29 -2.58
N TYR A 157 -6.68 2.23 -3.38
CA TYR A 157 -7.49 1.08 -2.98
C TYR A 157 -6.99 0.40 -1.69
N PHE A 158 -5.71 0.56 -1.33
CA PHE A 158 -5.19 0.06 -0.06
C PHE A 158 -5.82 0.75 1.16
N VAL A 159 -6.43 1.94 1.01
CA VAL A 159 -7.01 2.67 2.13
C VAL A 159 -8.26 1.96 2.68
N PRO A 160 -9.30 1.66 1.87
CA PRO A 160 -10.41 0.82 2.32
C PRO A 160 -9.98 -0.55 2.87
N LEU A 161 -8.97 -1.17 2.24
CA LEU A 161 -8.36 -2.40 2.72
C LEU A 161 -7.79 -2.24 4.14
N LEU A 162 -6.98 -1.20 4.39
CA LEU A 162 -6.43 -0.91 5.72
C LEU A 162 -7.51 -0.61 6.75
N VAL A 163 -8.52 0.17 6.38
CA VAL A 163 -9.64 0.50 7.27
C VAL A 163 -10.35 -0.77 7.71
N THR A 164 -10.61 -1.69 6.78
CA THR A 164 -11.20 -3.01 7.06
C THR A 164 -10.32 -3.79 8.04
N LEU A 165 -9.01 -3.86 7.80
CA LEU A 165 -8.08 -4.55 8.70
C LEU A 165 -7.99 -3.91 10.09
N TYR A 166 -8.03 -2.58 10.18
CA TYR A 166 -8.04 -1.85 11.44
C TYR A 166 -9.35 -2.05 12.21
N LEU A 167 -10.49 -2.14 11.53
CA LEU A 167 -11.76 -2.53 12.15
C LEU A 167 -11.72 -3.97 12.66
N MET A 168 -11.11 -4.89 11.91
CA MET A 168 -10.99 -6.31 12.30
C MET A 168 -10.00 -6.54 13.45
N PHE A 169 -8.96 -5.71 13.57
CA PHE A 169 -7.85 -5.93 14.50
C PHE A 169 -8.26 -6.12 15.98
N PRO A 170 -9.14 -5.28 16.59
CA PRO A 170 -9.59 -5.49 17.96
C PRO A 170 -10.26 -6.86 18.17
N PHE A 171 -11.00 -7.34 17.18
CA PHE A 171 -11.66 -8.65 17.23
C PHE A 171 -10.65 -9.79 17.09
N LEU A 172 -9.73 -9.69 16.13
CA LEU A 172 -8.65 -10.67 15.94
C LEU A 172 -7.77 -10.80 17.19
N LYS A 173 -7.45 -9.68 17.84
CA LYS A 173 -6.68 -9.67 19.10
C LYS A 173 -7.40 -10.45 20.21
N ARG A 174 -8.74 -10.29 20.34
CA ARG A 174 -9.54 -11.03 21.33
C ARG A 174 -9.55 -12.53 21.06
N ILE A 175 -9.65 -12.93 19.80
CA ILE A 175 -9.63 -14.35 19.40
C ILE A 175 -8.26 -14.97 19.69
N LEU A 176 -7.18 -14.29 19.32
CA LEU A 176 -5.81 -14.79 19.50
C LEU A 176 -5.43 -14.94 20.98
N LEU A 177 -5.88 -14.03 21.85
CA LEU A 177 -5.65 -14.11 23.29
C LEU A 177 -6.44 -15.25 23.97
N LYS A 178 -7.55 -15.69 23.37
CA LYS A 178 -8.42 -16.74 23.92
C LYS A 178 -8.07 -18.14 23.43
N SER A 179 -7.25 -18.25 22.39
CA SER A 179 -6.97 -19.51 21.72
C SER A 179 -5.50 -19.90 21.83
N ASP A 180 -5.24 -21.18 22.01
CA ASP A 180 -3.89 -21.75 22.04
C ASP A 180 -3.23 -21.50 20.67
N SER A 181 -2.28 -20.57 20.62
CA SER A 181 -1.78 -19.90 19.41
C SER A 181 -1.28 -20.87 18.32
N LYS A 182 -0.81 -22.06 18.71
CA LYS A 182 -0.34 -23.11 17.80
C LYS A 182 -1.46 -23.76 16.98
N LYS A 183 -2.65 -23.95 17.56
CA LYS A 183 -3.77 -24.63 16.87
C LYS A 183 -4.47 -23.71 15.85
N VAL A 184 -4.61 -22.42 16.16
CA VAL A 184 -5.25 -21.45 15.23
C VAL A 184 -4.40 -21.23 13.99
N THR A 185 -3.09 -21.10 14.17
CA THR A 185 -2.16 -20.89 13.05
C THR A 185 -2.17 -22.11 12.11
N LEU A 186 -2.17 -23.34 12.66
CA LEU A 186 -2.25 -24.57 11.88
C LEU A 186 -3.57 -24.70 11.10
N ILE A 187 -4.70 -24.34 11.71
CA ILE A 187 -6.03 -24.39 11.07
C ILE A 187 -6.20 -23.31 10.00
N PHE A 188 -5.63 -22.12 10.22
CA PHE A 188 -5.68 -21.03 9.24
C PHE A 188 -4.86 -21.39 7.99
N PHE A 189 -3.64 -21.89 8.15
CA PHE A 189 -2.83 -22.32 7.01
C PHE A 189 -3.39 -23.56 6.31
N SER A 190 -3.94 -24.54 7.05
CA SER A 190 -4.55 -25.73 6.42
C SER A 190 -5.79 -25.41 5.59
N ARG A 191 -6.55 -24.36 5.96
CA ARG A 191 -7.70 -23.89 5.17
C ARG A 191 -7.34 -22.91 4.06
N LEU A 192 -6.19 -22.26 4.11
CA LEU A 192 -5.71 -21.36 3.06
C LEU A 192 -5.06 -22.12 1.89
N LEU A 193 -4.55 -23.33 2.15
CA LEU A 193 -3.94 -24.26 1.18
C LEU A 193 -4.92 -25.28 0.60
N SER A 194 -6.18 -25.26 1.06
CA SER A 194 -7.32 -26.04 0.55
C SER A 194 -8.14 -25.20 -0.42
#